data_AF-A0A962W1V7-F1
#
_entry.id   AF-A0A962W1V7-F1
#
_cell.length_a   1.000
_cell.length_b   1.000
_cell.length_c   1.000
_cell.angle_alpha   90.00
_cell.angle_beta   90.00
_cell.angle_gamma   90.00
#
_symmetry.space_group_name_H-M   'P 1'
#
loop_
_entity.id
_entity.type
_entity.pdbx_description
1 polymer ?
#
loop_
_entity_poly.entity_id
_entity_poly.type
_entity_poly.pdbx_seq_one_letter_code
_entity_poly.pdbx_strand_id
1 'polypeptide(L)'
;MRPELELISEWIRPGTRVLDLGCGDGALLAYLHERRQVSGYGLEIDSANIVKCIRAGVNVIHADLEVGLEDFGDSNFDYVIMTQTLQAVRHTER
;
A
#
# COMPACT_ATOMS: atom_id res chain seq x y z
N MET A 1 -5.42 16.28 -4.73
CA MET A 1 -4.97 14.87 -4.81
C MET A 1 -4.23 14.69 -6.12
N ARG A 2 -3.23 13.80 -6.21
CA ARG A 2 -2.52 13.55 -7.48
C ARG A 2 -3.48 12.86 -8.47
N PRO A 3 -3.59 13.30 -9.74
CA PRO A 3 -4.54 12.74 -10.71
C PRO A 3 -4.41 11.23 -10.93
N GLU A 4 -3.18 10.74 -10.81
CA GLU A 4 -2.78 9.33 -10.94
C GLU A 4 -3.51 8.43 -9.93
N LEU A 5 -3.69 8.90 -8.69
CA LEU A 5 -4.34 8.12 -7.63
C LEU A 5 -5.85 7.98 -7.86
N GLU A 6 -6.47 8.99 -8.46
CA GLU A 6 -7.88 8.96 -8.81
C GLU A 6 -8.14 7.94 -9.92
N LEU A 7 -7.29 7.91 -10.95
CA LEU A 7 -7.34 6.89 -12.02
C LEU A 7 -7.20 5.47 -11.47
N ILE A 8 -6.21 5.21 -10.59
CA ILE A 8 -6.03 3.89 -9.97
C ILE A 8 -7.28 3.51 -9.18
N SER A 9 -7.90 4.46 -8.48
CA SER A 9 -9.10 4.19 -7.67
C SER A 9 -10.32 3.73 -8.46
N GLU A 10 -10.38 4.01 -9.76
CA GLU A 10 -11.45 3.56 -10.65
C GLU A 10 -11.30 2.09 -11.03
N TRP A 11 -10.08 1.54 -10.97
CA TRP A 11 -9.81 0.14 -11.28
C TRP A 11 -10.07 -0.80 -10.09
N ILE A 12 -10.12 -0.24 -8.87
CA ILE A 12 -10.32 -0.99 -7.64
C ILE A 12 -11.82 -1.12 -7.36
N ARG A 13 -12.30 -2.37 -7.30
CA ARG A 13 -13.69 -2.65 -6.93
C ARG A 13 -13.98 -2.18 -5.50
N PRO A 14 -15.12 -1.52 -5.25
CA PRO A 14 -15.52 -1.15 -3.90
C PRO A 14 -15.62 -2.36 -2.95
N GLY A 15 -15.37 -2.13 -1.65
CA GLY A 15 -15.51 -3.15 -0.60
C GLY A 15 -14.41 -4.23 -0.59
N THR A 16 -13.39 -4.10 -1.42
CA THR A 16 -12.31 -5.10 -1.53
C THR A 16 -11.17 -4.86 -0.55
N ARG A 17 -10.32 -5.88 -0.39
CA ARG A 17 -9.11 -5.86 0.43
C ARG A 17 -7.89 -5.52 -0.42
N VAL A 18 -7.15 -4.49 -0.03
CA VAL A 18 -5.99 -3.97 -0.77
C VAL A 18 -4.72 -4.06 0.07
N LEU A 19 -3.62 -4.48 -0.55
CA LEU A 19 -2.26 -4.28 -0.05
C LEU A 19 -1.55 -3.24 -0.93
N ASP A 20 -1.05 -2.16 -0.34
CA ASP A 20 -0.30 -1.11 -1.06
C ASP A 20 1.18 -1.21 -0.70
N LEU A 21 2.02 -1.60 -1.66
CA LEU A 21 3.45 -1.79 -1.49
C LEU A 21 4.18 -0.46 -1.73
N GLY A 22 4.87 0.04 -0.71
CA GLY A 22 5.44 1.38 -0.74
C GLY A 22 4.33 2.43 -0.73
N CYS A 23 3.47 2.38 0.29
CA CYS A 23 2.26 3.20 0.35
C CYS A 23 2.53 4.70 0.57
N GLY A 24 3.78 5.09 0.84
CA GLY A 24 4.15 6.47 1.08
C GLY A 24 3.40 7.04 2.29
N ASP A 25 2.80 8.21 2.11
CA ASP A 25 2.00 8.88 3.15
C ASP A 25 0.58 8.29 3.33
N GLY A 26 0.23 7.24 2.59
CA GLY A 26 -1.05 6.54 2.68
C GLY A 26 -2.19 7.23 1.94
N ALA A 27 -1.93 8.25 1.12
CA ALA A 27 -2.98 9.03 0.45
C ALA A 27 -3.92 8.17 -0.43
N LEU A 28 -3.39 7.15 -1.11
CA LEU A 28 -4.21 6.24 -1.93
C LEU A 28 -5.16 5.42 -1.05
N LEU A 29 -4.63 4.76 -0.02
CA LEU A 29 -5.42 3.93 0.88
C LEU A 29 -6.48 4.74 1.63
N ALA A 30 -6.14 5.95 2.09
CA ALA A 30 -7.10 6.85 2.73
C ALA A 30 -8.27 7.19 1.79
N TYR A 31 -7.97 7.51 0.53
CA TYR A 31 -9.00 7.82 -0.46
C TYR A 31 -9.85 6.59 -0.82
N LEU A 32 -9.23 5.43 -1.02
CA LEU A 32 -9.95 4.18 -1.30
C LEU A 32 -10.86 3.79 -0.13
N HIS A 33 -10.41 3.99 1.10
CA HIS A 33 -11.22 3.76 2.29
C HIS A 33 -12.46 4.67 2.29
N GLU A 34 -12.26 5.98 2.15
CA GLU A 34 -13.34 6.97 2.19
C GLU A 34 -14.33 6.82 1.02
N ARG A 35 -13.82 6.58 -0.20
CA ARG A 35 -14.61 6.69 -1.44
C ARG A 35 -15.03 5.36 -2.05
N ARG A 36 -14.41 4.26 -1.66
CA ARG A 36 -14.64 2.92 -2.23
C ARG A 36 -14.89 1.87 -1.15
N GLN A 37 -14.96 2.24 0.13
CA GLN A 37 -15.15 1.30 1.25
C GLN A 37 -14.11 0.17 1.25
N VAL A 38 -12.91 0.47 0.75
CA VAL A 38 -11.80 -0.48 0.74
C VAL A 38 -11.27 -0.65 2.16
N SER A 39 -10.86 -1.87 2.47
CA SER A 39 -10.06 -2.19 3.65
C SER A 39 -8.68 -2.63 3.18
N GLY A 40 -7.65 -2.44 4.00
CA GLY A 40 -6.31 -2.77 3.54
C GLY A 40 -5.20 -2.33 4.48
N TYR A 41 -3.98 -2.63 4.05
CA TYR A 41 -2.73 -2.28 4.72
C TYR A 41 -1.75 -1.69 3.72
N GLY A 42 -0.99 -0.70 4.17
CA GLY A 42 0.19 -0.21 3.47
C GLY A 42 1.46 -0.86 4.03
N LEU A 43 2.44 -1.13 3.17
CA LEU A 43 3.81 -1.42 3.57
C LEU A 43 4.69 -0.21 3.26
N GLU A 44 5.48 0.21 4.24
CA GLU A 44 6.39 1.34 4.11
C GLU A 44 7.62 1.15 5.00
N ILE A 45 8.78 1.59 4.52
CA ILE A 45 10.07 1.51 5.22
C ILE A 45 10.47 2.87 5.81
N ASP A 46 10.01 3.97 5.21
CA ASP A 46 10.30 5.32 5.69
C ASP A 46 9.45 5.66 6.92
N SER A 47 10.14 5.83 8.06
CA SER A 47 9.49 6.11 9.34
C SER A 47 8.71 7.43 9.35
N ALA A 48 9.08 8.44 8.55
CA ALA A 48 8.34 9.68 8.47
C ALA A 48 7.01 9.50 7.74
N ASN A 49 6.99 8.65 6.71
CA ASN A 49 5.77 8.24 6.00
C ASN A 49 4.87 7.35 6.88
N ILE A 50 5.43 6.42 7.67
CA ILE A 50 4.67 5.67 8.69
C ILE A 50 3.87 6.60 9.61
N VAL A 51 4.51 7.65 10.14
CA VAL A 51 3.84 8.62 11.02
C VAL A 51 2.71 9.36 10.29
N LYS A 52 2.87 9.66 8.99
CA LYS A 52 1.80 10.29 8.19
C LYS A 52 0.62 9.34 8.00
N CYS A 53 0.86 8.07 7.68
CA CYS A 53 -0.18 7.04 7.57
C CYS A 53 -1.01 6.93 8.85
N ILE A 54 -0.33 6.83 10.02
CA ILE A 54 -1.00 6.76 11.32
C ILE A 54 -1.88 7.99 11.55
N ARG A 55 -1.36 9.20 11.25
CA ARG A 55 -2.14 10.45 11.36
C ARG A 55 -3.33 10.51 10.40
N ALA A 56 -3.23 9.86 9.25
CA ALA A 56 -4.29 9.75 8.27
C ALA A 56 -5.29 8.62 8.57
N GLY A 57 -5.10 7.85 9.66
CA GLY A 57 -5.96 6.72 10.02
C GLY A 57 -5.79 5.51 9.10
N VAL A 58 -4.67 5.43 8.38
CA VAL A 58 -4.35 4.32 7.47
C VAL A 58 -3.60 3.24 8.23
N ASN A 59 -4.05 1.99 8.10
CA ASN A 59 -3.32 0.84 8.64
C ASN A 59 -2.01 0.67 7.85
N VAL A 60 -0.89 0.73 8.54
CA VAL A 60 0.44 0.63 7.93
C VAL A 60 1.32 -0.30 8.74
N ILE A 61 2.15 -1.08 8.04
CA ILE A 61 3.15 -1.97 8.61
C ILE A 61 4.51 -1.41 8.19
N HIS A 62 5.39 -1.22 9.18
CA HIS A 62 6.77 -0.87 8.94
C HIS A 62 7.53 -2.13 8.53
N ALA A 63 7.78 -2.27 7.23
CA ALA A 63 8.41 -3.47 6.67
C ALA A 63 9.31 -3.11 5.48
N ASP A 64 10.39 -3.87 5.35
CA ASP A 64 11.24 -3.86 4.18
C ASP A 64 10.74 -4.90 3.18
N LEU A 65 10.42 -4.46 1.95
CA LEU A 65 9.96 -5.33 0.87
C LEU A 65 11.04 -6.32 0.42
N GLU A 66 12.34 -6.04 0.68
CA GLU A 66 13.44 -6.96 0.37
C GLU A 66 13.49 -8.17 1.31
N VAL A 67 12.98 -8.02 2.54
CA VAL A 67 12.91 -9.11 3.52
C VAL A 67 11.71 -10.03 3.25
N GLY A 68 10.89 -9.68 2.26
CA GLY A 68 9.85 -10.51 1.68
C GLY A 68 8.44 -10.22 2.21
N LEU A 69 7.46 -10.88 1.57
CA LEU A 69 6.04 -10.85 1.93
C LEU A 69 5.59 -12.17 2.57
N GLU A 70 6.52 -13.00 3.04
CA GLU A 70 6.23 -14.37 3.51
C GLU A 70 5.24 -14.41 4.68
N ASP A 71 5.17 -13.34 5.47
CA ASP A 71 4.21 -13.18 6.57
C ASP A 71 2.77 -12.90 6.08
N PHE A 72 2.58 -12.54 4.81
CA PHE A 72 1.26 -12.35 4.21
C PHE A 72 0.78 -13.67 3.61
N GLY A 73 -0.09 -14.37 4.33
CA GLY A 73 -0.69 -15.62 3.86
C GLY A 73 -1.46 -15.48 2.54
N ASP A 74 -1.60 -16.59 1.83
CA ASP A 74 -2.30 -16.66 0.54
C ASP A 74 -3.74 -16.12 0.61
N SER A 75 -4.20 -15.50 -0.49
CA SER A 75 -5.59 -15.02 -0.67
C SER A 75 -6.09 -13.97 0.34
N ASN A 76 -5.19 -13.25 0.99
CA ASN A 76 -5.58 -12.23 1.98
C ASN A 76 -6.04 -10.90 1.36
N PHE A 77 -5.72 -10.66 0.08
CA PHE A 77 -6.02 -9.41 -0.63
C PHE A 77 -6.61 -9.68 -2.02
N ASP A 78 -7.56 -8.84 -2.43
CA ASP A 78 -8.15 -8.87 -3.77
C ASP A 78 -7.29 -8.09 -4.78
N TYR A 79 -6.57 -7.06 -4.31
CA TYR A 79 -5.63 -6.28 -5.11
C TYR A 79 -4.34 -6.04 -4.35
N VAL A 80 -3.23 -6.07 -5.09
CA VAL A 80 -1.94 -5.56 -4.64
C VAL A 80 -1.57 -4.40 -5.56
N ILE A 81 -1.29 -3.24 -4.98
CA ILE A 81 -0.98 -2.00 -5.71
C ILE A 81 0.47 -1.62 -5.40
N MET A 82 1.15 -1.07 -6.40
CA MET A 82 2.47 -0.49 -6.25
C MET A 82 2.51 0.79 -7.08
N THR A 83 2.35 1.94 -6.43
CA THR A 83 2.30 3.26 -7.11
C THR A 83 3.66 3.94 -7.20
N GLN A 84 4.54 3.64 -6.25
CA GLN A 84 5.93 4.06 -6.28
C GLN A 84 6.76 2.89 -6.81
N THR A 85 7.66 3.16 -7.75
CA THR A 85 8.51 2.11 -8.30
C THR A 85 9.32 1.47 -7.18
N LEU A 86 9.40 0.15 -7.20
CA LEU A 86 10.36 -0.62 -6.42
C LEU A 86 11.74 -0.01 -6.71
N GLN A 87 12.33 0.73 -5.75
CA GLN A 87 13.73 1.12 -5.84
C GLN A 87 14.54 -0.18 -5.71
N ALA A 88 14.76 -0.80 -6.87
CA ALA A 88 15.55 -1.99 -7.18
C ALA A 88 15.87 -2.89 -5.98
N VAL A 89 15.22 -4.05 -5.94
CA VAL A 89 15.71 -5.28 -5.31
C VAL A 89 17.23 -5.34 -5.48
N ARG A 90 17.99 -5.03 -4.43
CA ARG A 90 19.46 -4.97 -4.55
C ARG A 90 20.13 -6.33 -4.41
N HIS A 91 19.38 -7.41 -4.16
CA HIS A 91 19.97 -8.74 -3.92
C HIS A 91 19.09 -9.91 -4.40
N THR A 92 19.01 -10.17 -5.71
CA THR A 92 18.46 -11.46 -6.24
C THR A 92 19.53 -12.37 -6.84
N GLU A 93 20.81 -12.12 -6.59
CA GLU A 93 21.87 -13.04 -7.04
C GLU A 93 22.59 -13.60 -5.80
N ARG A 94 22.31 -14.87 -5.48
CA ARG A 94 23.26 -15.78 -4.85
C ARG A 94 23.42 -16.99 -5.76
#